data_AF-A0A3A9E2Q0-F1
#
_entry.id   AF-A0A3A9E2Q0-F1
#
_cell.length_a   1.000
_cell.length_b   1.000
_cell.length_c   1.000
_cell.angle_alpha   90.00
_cell.angle_beta   90.00
_cell.angle_gamma   90.00
#
_symmetry.space_group_name_H-M   'P 1'
#
loop_
_entity.id
_entity.type
_entity.pdbx_description
1 polymer ?
#
loop_
_entity_poly.entity_id
_entity_poly.type
_entity_poly.pdbx_seq_one_letter_code
_entity_poly.pdbx_strand_id
1 'polypeptide(L)'
;MNNEDIFLEKEKINQLALIAYLILNSILFLSYLVEGFKGSKSPGYIVAIFVMLFVPSVISILLYFWNKGGRAQRYVMGVGYSVVYLLTLFTASTNLTFTFIIPFIIIISLYTDVKYSTGIAIIAMLGNIGYITYTAIEQGLSPKGIVEAEIQIIVIVLVAAYSIFTSVVTHKINDKKLQET
;
A
#
# COMPACT_ATOMS: atom_id res chain seq x y z
N MET A 1 -22.08 -21.69 -5.50
CA MET A 1 -21.85 -21.12 -4.14
C MET A 1 -23.00 -20.19 -3.77
N ASN A 2 -23.55 -20.25 -2.55
CA ASN A 2 -24.71 -19.42 -2.18
C ASN A 2 -24.26 -17.98 -1.79
N ASN A 3 -25.21 -17.06 -1.62
CA ASN A 3 -24.90 -15.65 -1.28
C ASN A 3 -24.27 -15.47 0.10
N GLU A 4 -24.51 -16.38 1.03
CA GLU A 4 -23.98 -16.36 2.40
C GLU A 4 -22.49 -16.72 2.41
N ASP A 5 -22.09 -17.75 1.67
CA ASP A 5 -20.71 -18.17 1.50
C ASP A 5 -19.85 -17.05 0.89
N ILE A 6 -20.37 -16.37 -0.16
CA ILE A 6 -19.70 -15.23 -0.80
C ILE A 6 -19.54 -14.06 0.19
N PHE A 7 -20.54 -13.82 1.04
CA PHE A 7 -20.47 -12.77 2.05
C PHE A 7 -19.43 -13.11 3.12
N LEU A 8 -19.40 -14.34 3.61
CA LEU A 8 -18.44 -14.81 4.62
C LEU A 8 -17.00 -14.79 4.09
N GLU A 9 -16.78 -15.11 2.82
CA GLU A 9 -15.47 -14.98 2.17
C GLU A 9 -15.01 -13.52 2.16
N LYS A 10 -15.88 -12.59 1.77
CA LYS A 10 -15.58 -11.14 1.76
C LYS A 10 -15.30 -10.61 3.16
N GLU A 11 -16.07 -11.04 4.17
CA GLU A 11 -15.83 -10.69 5.58
C GLU A 11 -14.43 -11.13 6.02
N LYS A 12 -14.04 -12.39 5.73
CA LYS A 12 -12.71 -12.91 6.07
C LYS A 12 -11.60 -12.13 5.37
N ILE A 13 -11.75 -11.83 4.08
CA ILE A 13 -10.78 -11.02 3.33
C ILE A 13 -10.64 -9.63 3.96
N ASN A 14 -11.75 -8.95 4.26
CA ASN A 14 -11.73 -7.63 4.88
C ASN A 14 -11.10 -7.64 6.28
N GLN A 15 -11.36 -8.68 7.07
CA GLN A 15 -10.76 -8.85 8.40
C GLN A 15 -9.25 -9.01 8.31
N LEU A 16 -8.76 -9.92 7.45
CA LEU A 16 -7.33 -10.15 7.26
C LEU A 16 -6.63 -8.90 6.72
N ALA A 17 -7.23 -8.23 5.74
CA ALA A 17 -6.69 -6.99 5.19
C ALA A 17 -6.62 -5.88 6.24
N LEU A 18 -7.64 -5.75 7.10
CA LEU A 18 -7.64 -4.78 8.20
C LEU A 18 -6.52 -5.07 9.21
N ILE A 19 -6.38 -6.33 9.64
CA ILE A 19 -5.34 -6.72 10.60
C ILE A 19 -3.95 -6.42 10.03
N ALA A 20 -3.69 -6.84 8.79
CA ALA A 20 -2.41 -6.59 8.14
C ALA A 20 -2.14 -5.09 7.94
N TYR A 21 -3.17 -4.31 7.60
CA TYR A 21 -3.07 -2.85 7.47
C TYR A 21 -2.74 -2.15 8.79
N LEU A 22 -3.37 -2.57 9.89
CA LEU A 22 -3.09 -2.02 11.22
C LEU A 22 -1.68 -2.39 11.71
N ILE A 23 -1.20 -3.61 11.40
CA ILE A 23 0.19 -4.01 11.69
C ILE A 23 1.16 -3.12 10.92
N LEU A 24 0.96 -2.95 9.61
CA LEU A 24 1.78 -2.09 8.77
C LEU A 24 1.86 -0.65 9.31
N ASN A 25 0.70 -0.05 9.60
CA ASN A 25 0.63 1.31 10.13
C ASN A 25 1.25 1.42 11.53
N SER A 26 1.12 0.40 12.38
CA SER A 26 1.74 0.39 13.71
C SER A 26 3.27 0.35 13.63
N ILE A 27 3.82 -0.45 12.71
CA ILE A 27 5.27 -0.50 12.46
C ILE A 27 5.78 0.85 11.96
N LEU A 28 5.07 1.47 11.00
CA LEU A 28 5.43 2.80 10.50
C LEU A 28 5.34 3.87 11.60
N PHE A 29 4.30 3.83 12.44
CA PHE A 29 4.15 4.73 13.57
C PHE A 29 5.36 4.64 14.51
N LEU A 30 5.75 3.41 14.90
CA LEU A 30 6.91 3.20 15.77
C LEU A 30 8.22 3.67 15.10
N SER A 31 8.38 3.42 13.80
CA SER A 31 9.54 3.92 13.04
C SER A 31 9.65 5.44 13.08
N TYR A 32 8.56 6.16 12.81
CA TYR A 32 8.55 7.62 12.82
C TYR A 32 8.65 8.22 14.23
N LEU A 33 8.18 7.50 15.25
CA LEU A 33 8.41 7.89 16.64
C LEU A 33 9.91 7.87 16.98
N VAL A 34 10.63 6.83 16.53
CA VAL A 34 12.09 6.73 16.68
C VAL A 34 12.82 7.83 15.90
N GLU A 35 12.39 8.16 14.68
CA GLU A 35 12.94 9.29 13.92
C GLU A 35 12.73 10.63 14.64
N GLY A 36 11.61 10.79 15.34
CA GLY A 36 11.36 11.96 16.18
C GLY A 36 12.33 12.09 17.35
N PHE A 37 12.58 11.00 18.07
CA PHE A 37 13.55 11.02 19.17
C PHE A 37 14.98 11.27 18.69
N LYS A 38 15.32 10.87 17.47
CA LYS A 38 16.61 11.18 16.84
C LYS A 38 16.73 12.65 16.41
N GLY A 39 15.62 13.39 16.37
CA GLY A 39 15.57 14.74 15.82
C GLY A 39 15.80 14.80 14.31
N SER A 40 15.71 13.67 13.59
CA SER A 40 15.94 13.61 12.15
C SER A 40 14.78 14.15 11.32
N LYS A 41 13.61 14.31 11.94
CA LYS A 41 12.39 14.87 11.33
C LYS A 41 11.79 15.91 12.25
N SER A 42 11.14 16.93 11.67
CA SER A 42 10.50 17.97 12.46
C SER A 42 9.28 17.43 13.22
N PRO A 43 8.95 17.96 14.41
CA PRO A 43 7.77 17.55 15.15
C PRO A 43 6.48 17.68 14.34
N GLY A 44 6.35 18.76 13.56
CA GLY A 44 5.18 18.99 12.70
C GLY A 44 5.00 17.91 11.62
N TYR A 45 6.11 17.46 11.01
CA TYR A 45 6.08 16.36 10.04
C TYR A 45 5.62 15.05 10.68
N ILE A 46 6.12 14.74 11.88
CA ILE A 46 5.75 13.50 12.60
C ILE A 46 4.27 13.49 12.97
N VAL A 47 3.76 14.61 13.47
CA VAL A 47 2.33 14.76 13.78
C VAL A 47 1.49 14.57 12.52
N ALA A 48 1.89 15.15 11.38
CA ALA A 48 1.19 14.97 10.11
C ALA A 48 1.14 13.49 9.68
N ILE A 49 2.27 12.77 9.75
CA ILE A 49 2.32 11.34 9.46
C ILE A 49 1.40 10.55 10.40
N PHE A 50 1.43 10.84 11.69
CA PHE A 50 0.58 10.14 12.66
C PHE A 50 -0.90 10.36 12.36
N VAL A 51 -1.33 11.58 12.07
CA VAL A 51 -2.71 11.86 11.65
C VAL A 51 -3.08 11.05 10.41
N MET A 52 -2.22 11.01 9.40
CA MET A 52 -2.46 10.24 8.17
C MET A 52 -2.43 8.71 8.37
N LEU A 53 -1.75 8.20 9.40
CA LEU A 53 -1.81 6.78 9.78
C LEU A 53 -3.09 6.47 10.57
N PHE A 54 -3.44 7.30 11.55
CA PHE A 54 -4.55 7.04 12.46
C PHE A 54 -5.92 7.26 11.80
N VAL A 55 -6.12 8.35 11.07
CA VAL A 55 -7.45 8.69 10.51
C VAL A 55 -7.99 7.59 9.58
N PRO A 56 -7.25 7.12 8.55
CA PRO A 56 -7.72 6.03 7.70
C PRO A 56 -7.85 4.70 8.46
N SER A 57 -7.00 4.45 9.47
CA SER A 57 -7.08 3.25 10.30
C SER A 57 -8.38 3.20 11.10
N VAL A 58 -8.73 4.30 11.78
CA VAL A 58 -9.97 4.42 12.55
C VAL A 58 -11.19 4.30 11.63
N ILE A 59 -11.20 5.00 10.49
CA ILE A 59 -12.29 4.89 9.51
C ILE A 59 -12.42 3.45 8.99
N SER A 60 -11.30 2.77 8.71
CA SER A 60 -11.32 1.38 8.24
C SER A 60 -11.88 0.41 9.29
N ILE A 61 -11.55 0.61 10.57
CA ILE A 61 -12.12 -0.16 11.68
C ILE A 61 -13.64 0.06 11.76
N LEU A 62 -14.09 1.31 11.71
CA LEU A 62 -15.51 1.65 11.77
C LEU A 62 -16.29 1.05 10.57
N LEU A 63 -15.72 1.14 9.37
CA LEU A 63 -16.33 0.56 8.16
C LEU A 63 -16.41 -0.97 8.24
N TYR A 64 -15.40 -1.63 8.80
CA TYR A 64 -15.44 -3.07 9.02
C TYR A 64 -16.60 -3.47 9.94
N PHE A 65 -16.74 -2.80 11.10
CA PHE A 65 -17.83 -3.12 12.02
C PHE A 65 -19.22 -2.74 11.49
N TRP A 66 -19.31 -1.72 10.64
CA TRP A 66 -20.57 -1.33 10.01
C TRP A 66 -20.99 -2.27 8.88
N ASN A 67 -20.08 -2.63 7.97
CA ASN A 67 -20.35 -3.55 6.88
C ASN A 67 -19.11 -4.40 6.58
N LYS A 68 -19.03 -5.56 7.25
CA LYS A 68 -17.89 -6.46 7.19
C LYS A 68 -17.57 -6.98 5.80
N GLY A 69 -18.57 -7.14 4.92
CA GLY A 69 -18.39 -7.56 3.52
C GLY A 69 -18.30 -6.39 2.52
N GLY A 70 -18.28 -5.15 3.03
CA GLY A 70 -18.34 -3.93 2.23
C GLY A 70 -17.07 -3.63 1.46
N ARG A 71 -17.23 -3.01 0.28
CA ARG A 71 -16.09 -2.60 -0.57
C ARG A 71 -15.45 -1.27 -0.15
N ALA A 72 -16.11 -0.46 0.69
CA ALA A 72 -15.61 0.87 1.06
C ALA A 72 -14.28 0.82 1.83
N GLN A 73 -14.14 -0.17 2.74
CA GLN A 73 -12.96 -0.32 3.60
C GLN A 73 -11.66 -0.36 2.80
N ARG A 74 -11.61 -1.15 1.71
CA ARG A 74 -10.39 -1.29 0.90
C ARG A 74 -9.97 0.02 0.23
N TYR A 75 -10.92 0.85 -0.20
CA TYR A 75 -10.60 2.15 -0.80
C TYR A 75 -10.09 3.15 0.24
N VAL A 76 -10.63 3.14 1.46
CA VAL A 76 -10.10 3.95 2.55
C VAL A 76 -8.68 3.56 2.90
N MET A 77 -8.39 2.26 3.05
CA MET A 77 -7.02 1.78 3.27
C MET A 77 -6.10 2.13 2.08
N GLY A 78 -6.57 1.92 0.86
CA GLY A 78 -5.88 2.24 -0.40
C GLY A 78 -5.43 3.68 -0.50
N VAL A 79 -6.39 4.61 -0.39
CA VAL A 79 -6.13 6.05 -0.48
C VAL A 79 -5.29 6.51 0.71
N GLY A 80 -5.66 6.12 1.93
CA GLY A 80 -4.97 6.53 3.14
C GLY A 80 -3.49 6.13 3.12
N TYR A 81 -3.20 4.88 2.76
CA TYR A 81 -1.83 4.41 2.67
C TYR A 81 -1.05 5.05 1.52
N SER A 82 -1.68 5.23 0.36
CA SER A 82 -1.01 5.83 -0.80
C SER A 82 -0.54 7.26 -0.51
N VAL A 83 -1.34 8.03 0.24
CA VAL A 83 -0.95 9.39 0.66
C VAL A 83 0.24 9.35 1.60
N VAL A 84 0.22 8.49 2.63
CA VAL A 84 1.37 8.31 3.54
C VAL A 84 2.61 7.89 2.75
N TYR A 85 2.47 6.90 1.86
CA TYR A 85 3.56 6.41 1.04
C TYR A 85 4.19 7.51 0.18
N LEU A 86 3.39 8.26 -0.57
CA LEU A 86 3.93 9.33 -1.42
C LEU A 86 4.60 10.42 -0.58
N LEU A 87 3.98 10.86 0.51
CA LEU A 87 4.59 11.87 1.39
C LEU A 87 5.95 11.40 1.92
N THR A 88 6.01 10.17 2.42
CA THR A 88 7.25 9.59 2.96
C THR A 88 8.31 9.40 1.88
N LEU A 89 7.93 9.01 0.66
CA LEU A 89 8.84 8.86 -0.47
C LEU A 89 9.49 10.20 -0.86
N PHE A 90 8.70 11.27 -1.01
CA PHE A 90 9.22 12.59 -1.42
C PHE A 90 9.95 13.34 -0.29
N THR A 91 9.83 12.90 0.96
CA THR A 91 10.52 13.48 2.12
C THR A 91 11.55 12.53 2.73
N ALA A 92 11.88 11.45 2.03
CA ALA A 92 12.78 10.41 2.48
C ALA A 92 14.20 10.94 2.69
N SER A 93 14.89 10.41 3.69
CA SER A 93 16.34 10.59 3.86
C SER A 93 17.16 9.45 3.25
N THR A 94 16.49 8.44 2.69
CA THR A 94 17.10 7.25 2.12
C THR A 94 16.33 6.77 0.90
N ASN A 95 17.08 6.29 -0.10
CA ASN A 95 16.49 5.69 -1.30
C ASN A 95 15.79 4.36 -1.01
N LEU A 96 15.88 3.78 0.19
CA LEU A 96 15.16 2.56 0.55
C LEU A 96 13.69 2.78 0.88
N THR A 97 13.22 4.02 1.03
CA THR A 97 11.84 4.32 1.43
C THR A 97 10.80 3.82 0.43
N PHE A 98 11.15 3.63 -0.85
CA PHE A 98 10.21 3.04 -1.82
C PHE A 98 9.71 1.66 -1.41
N THR A 99 10.51 0.91 -0.64
CA THR A 99 10.18 -0.47 -0.22
C THR A 99 8.94 -0.51 0.67
N PHE A 100 8.52 0.61 1.26
CA PHE A 100 7.34 0.67 2.13
C PHE A 100 6.05 0.32 1.38
N ILE A 101 5.96 0.54 0.06
CA ILE A 101 4.77 0.16 -0.71
C ILE A 101 4.59 -1.36 -0.84
N ILE A 102 5.66 -2.14 -0.70
CA ILE A 102 5.66 -3.60 -0.92
C ILE A 102 4.69 -4.33 0.02
N PRO A 103 4.77 -4.18 1.36
CA PRO A 103 3.81 -4.83 2.26
C PRO A 103 2.37 -4.42 1.97
N PHE A 104 2.12 -3.18 1.55
CA PHE A 104 0.77 -2.76 1.17
C PHE A 104 0.27 -3.43 -0.11
N ILE A 105 1.15 -3.60 -1.11
CA ILE A 105 0.83 -4.35 -2.33
C ILE A 105 0.50 -5.82 -2.03
N ILE A 106 1.10 -6.40 -0.98
CA ILE A 106 0.74 -7.74 -0.50
C ILE A 106 -0.67 -7.72 0.11
N ILE A 107 -1.01 -6.72 0.93
CA ILE A 107 -2.36 -6.59 1.54
C ILE A 107 -3.45 -6.50 0.46
N ILE A 108 -3.25 -5.66 -0.57
CA ILE A 108 -4.27 -5.48 -1.61
C ILE A 108 -4.49 -6.74 -2.45
N SER A 109 -3.50 -7.63 -2.54
CA SER A 109 -3.62 -8.89 -3.30
C SER A 109 -4.69 -9.83 -2.73
N LEU A 110 -5.02 -9.70 -1.43
CA LEU A 110 -6.10 -10.44 -0.78
C LEU A 110 -7.47 -10.19 -1.43
N TYR A 111 -7.68 -9.01 -2.01
CA TYR A 111 -8.96 -8.65 -2.59
C TYR A 111 -9.25 -9.32 -3.94
N THR A 112 -8.23 -9.91 -4.59
CA THR A 112 -8.36 -10.52 -5.92
C THR A 112 -9.05 -9.60 -6.95
N ASP A 113 -8.97 -8.29 -6.74
CA ASP A 113 -9.62 -7.28 -7.57
C ASP A 113 -8.58 -6.66 -8.48
N VAL A 114 -8.57 -7.11 -9.74
CA VAL A 114 -7.57 -6.71 -10.74
C VAL A 114 -7.58 -5.20 -10.96
N LYS A 115 -8.76 -4.55 -10.98
CA LYS A 115 -8.85 -3.09 -11.18
C LYS A 115 -8.26 -2.34 -9.99
N TYR A 116 -8.60 -2.79 -8.78
CA TYR A 116 -8.08 -2.18 -7.56
C TYR A 116 -6.56 -2.38 -7.43
N SER A 117 -6.05 -3.59 -7.64
CA SER A 117 -4.61 -3.90 -7.63
C SER A 117 -3.85 -3.08 -8.68
N THR A 118 -4.37 -3.00 -9.90
CA THR A 118 -3.77 -2.19 -10.98
C THR A 118 -3.73 -0.70 -10.62
N GLY A 119 -4.79 -0.16 -10.02
CA GLY A 119 -4.83 1.24 -9.59
C GLY A 119 -3.73 1.58 -8.59
N ILE A 120 -3.54 0.76 -7.55
CA ILE A 120 -2.48 0.98 -6.54
C ILE A 120 -1.09 0.79 -7.16
N ALA A 121 -0.92 -0.21 -8.04
CA ALA A 121 0.33 -0.43 -8.77
C ALA A 121 0.72 0.78 -9.62
N ILE A 122 -0.24 1.39 -10.33
CA ILE A 122 -0.01 2.61 -11.12
C ILE A 122 0.41 3.78 -10.21
N ILE A 123 -0.27 3.97 -9.08
CA ILE A 123 0.10 5.01 -8.10
C ILE A 123 1.53 4.80 -7.61
N ALA A 124 1.91 3.57 -7.29
CA ALA A 124 3.26 3.23 -6.87
C ALA A 124 4.27 3.54 -7.98
N MET A 125 4.04 3.09 -9.22
CA MET A 125 4.93 3.35 -10.35
C MET A 125 5.10 4.85 -10.61
N LEU A 126 4.01 5.60 -10.72
CA LEU A 126 4.05 7.04 -10.97
C LEU A 126 4.73 7.80 -9.83
N GLY A 127 4.49 7.41 -8.58
CA GLY A 127 5.16 7.98 -7.42
C GLY A 127 6.68 7.81 -7.47
N ASN A 128 7.15 6.61 -7.82
CA ASN A 128 8.59 6.32 -7.92
C ASN A 128 9.25 7.03 -9.10
N ILE A 129 8.60 7.02 -10.27
CA ILE A 129 9.09 7.77 -11.44
C ILE A 129 9.16 9.26 -11.12
N GLY A 130 8.12 9.80 -10.47
CA GLY A 130 8.09 11.19 -10.01
C GLY A 130 9.22 11.51 -9.03
N TYR A 131 9.46 10.65 -8.03
CA TYR A 131 10.55 10.83 -7.06
C TYR A 131 11.93 10.82 -7.70
N ILE A 132 12.20 9.86 -8.60
CA ILE A 132 13.48 9.77 -9.30
C ILE A 132 13.69 10.99 -10.20
N THR A 133 12.64 11.40 -10.92
CA THR A 133 12.70 12.58 -11.81
C THR A 133 12.96 13.86 -11.00
N TYR A 134 12.24 14.04 -9.90
CA TYR A 134 12.43 15.17 -8.99
C TYR A 134 13.86 15.22 -8.44
N THR A 135 14.36 14.10 -7.92
CA THR A 135 15.73 13.99 -7.39
C THR A 135 16.78 14.28 -8.47
N ALA A 136 16.57 13.76 -9.69
CA ALA A 136 17.48 14.00 -10.80
C ALA A 136 17.54 15.47 -11.23
N ILE A 137 16.42 16.19 -11.18
CA ILE A 137 16.36 17.62 -11.54
C ILE A 137 16.97 18.49 -10.44
N GLU A 138 16.59 18.26 -9.18
CA GLU A 138 16.96 19.14 -8.06
C GLU A 138 18.39 18.91 -7.56
N GLN A 139 18.83 17.65 -7.52
CA GLN A 139 20.09 17.25 -6.85
C GLN A 139 21.10 16.65 -7.84
N GLY A 140 20.65 16.26 -9.03
CA GLY A 140 21.41 15.39 -9.92
C GLY A 140 21.50 13.95 -9.39
N LEU A 141 21.88 13.02 -10.25
CA LEU A 141 22.15 11.63 -9.86
C LEU A 141 23.65 11.35 -9.96
N SER A 142 24.25 10.94 -8.84
CA SER A 142 25.60 10.35 -8.86
C SER A 142 25.59 9.01 -9.60
N PRO A 143 26.74 8.47 -10.03
CA PRO A 143 26.80 7.13 -10.62
C PRO A 143 26.15 6.04 -9.74
N LYS A 144 26.32 6.14 -8.41
CA LYS A 144 25.64 5.27 -7.45
C LYS A 144 24.13 5.51 -7.42
N GLY A 145 23.70 6.76 -7.45
CA GLY A 145 22.29 7.15 -7.47
C GLY A 145 21.54 6.67 -8.72
N ILE A 146 22.22 6.62 -9.88
CA ILE A 146 21.67 6.04 -11.11
C ILE A 146 21.37 4.54 -10.91
N VAL A 147 22.34 3.78 -10.40
CA VAL A 147 22.15 2.34 -10.12
C VAL A 147 21.03 2.11 -9.10
N GLU A 148 20.95 2.91 -8.05
CA GLU A 148 19.87 2.82 -7.05
C GLU A 148 18.49 3.13 -7.66
N ALA A 149 18.40 4.13 -8.54
CA ALA A 149 17.17 4.45 -9.26
C ALA A 149 16.75 3.33 -10.23
N GLU A 150 17.69 2.72 -10.94
CA GLU A 150 17.45 1.54 -11.79
C GLU A 150 16.87 0.38 -10.97
N ILE A 151 17.49 0.05 -9.83
CA ILE A 151 17.01 -1.00 -8.92
C ILE A 151 15.61 -0.69 -8.42
N GLN A 152 15.36 0.56 -7.99
CA GLN A 152 14.05 1.00 -7.52
C GLN A 152 12.96 0.79 -8.58
N ILE A 153 13.21 1.19 -9.83
CA ILE A 153 12.25 0.97 -10.92
C ILE A 153 12.03 -0.52 -11.19
N ILE A 154 13.09 -1.32 -11.27
CA ILE A 154 12.98 -2.76 -11.50
C ILE A 154 12.14 -3.43 -10.41
N VAL A 155 12.41 -3.14 -9.13
CA VAL A 155 11.68 -3.73 -8.01
C VAL A 155 10.21 -3.32 -8.04
N ILE A 156 9.90 -2.04 -8.27
CA ILE A 156 8.53 -1.55 -8.31
C ILE A 156 7.74 -2.18 -9.47
N VAL A 157 8.36 -2.30 -10.66
CA VAL A 157 7.75 -2.97 -11.81
C VAL A 157 7.48 -4.45 -11.51
N LEU A 158 8.44 -5.16 -10.90
CA LEU A 158 8.28 -6.57 -10.54
C LEU A 158 7.15 -6.77 -9.52
N VAL A 159 7.11 -5.97 -8.47
CA VAL A 159 6.10 -6.07 -7.42
C VAL A 159 4.71 -5.72 -7.97
N ALA A 160 4.61 -4.69 -8.81
CA ALA A 160 3.38 -4.33 -9.52
C ALA A 160 2.90 -5.48 -10.43
N ALA A 161 3.79 -6.01 -11.27
CA ALA A 161 3.47 -7.09 -12.20
C ALA A 161 3.01 -8.35 -11.46
N TYR A 162 3.70 -8.75 -10.39
CA TYR A 162 3.30 -9.92 -9.60
C TYR A 162 1.99 -9.72 -8.86
N SER A 163 1.69 -8.52 -8.35
CA SER A 163 0.40 -8.24 -7.72
C SER A 163 -0.76 -8.37 -8.70
N ILE A 164 -0.61 -7.79 -9.90
CA ILE A 164 -1.61 -7.87 -10.96
C ILE A 164 -1.76 -9.31 -11.45
N PHE A 165 -0.65 -10.00 -11.72
CA PHE A 165 -0.65 -11.40 -12.16
C PHE A 165 -1.36 -12.31 -11.15
N THR A 166 -1.03 -12.17 -9.86
CA THR A 166 -1.66 -12.92 -8.78
C THR A 166 -3.16 -12.64 -8.73
N SER A 167 -3.57 -11.36 -8.84
CA SER A 167 -4.98 -10.98 -8.86
C SER A 167 -5.72 -11.59 -10.05
N VAL A 168 -5.11 -11.62 -11.25
CA VAL A 168 -5.70 -12.21 -12.45
C VAL A 168 -5.85 -13.73 -12.32
N VAL A 169 -4.82 -14.42 -11.84
CA VAL A 169 -4.84 -15.88 -11.68
C VAL A 169 -5.87 -16.29 -10.64
N THR A 170 -5.88 -15.64 -9.46
CA THR A 170 -6.84 -15.96 -8.40
C THR A 170 -8.28 -15.64 -8.83
N HIS A 171 -8.50 -14.55 -9.59
CA HIS A 171 -9.82 -14.23 -10.14
C HIS A 171 -10.31 -15.34 -11.07
N LYS A 172 -9.47 -15.82 -11.98
CA LYS A 172 -9.82 -16.91 -12.91
C LYS A 172 -10.10 -18.23 -12.18
N ILE A 173 -9.33 -18.54 -11.13
CA ILE A 173 -9.56 -19.76 -10.33
C ILE A 173 -10.90 -19.67 -9.60
N ASN A 174 -11.21 -18.52 -9.01
CA ASN A 174 -12.47 -18.30 -8.31
C ASN A 174 -13.67 -18.37 -9.27
N ASP A 175 -13.56 -17.77 -10.47
CA ASP A 175 -14.61 -17.86 -11.49
C ASP A 175 -14.89 -19.31 -11.91
N LYS A 176 -13.84 -20.13 -12.10
CA LYS A 176 -14.00 -21.55 -12.46
C LYS A 176 -14.73 -22.35 -11.38
N LYS A 177 -14.35 -22.17 -10.11
CA LYS A 177 -15.03 -22.84 -8.99
C LYS A 177 -16.52 -22.52 -8.93
N LEU A 178 -16.90 -21.29 -9.28
CA LEU A 178 -18.30 -20.87 -9.33
C LEU A 178 -19.08 -21.51 -10.48
N GLN A 179 -18.42 -21.89 -11.58
CA GLN A 179 -19.03 -22.57 -12.73
C GLN A 179 -19.17 -24.08 -12.53
N GLU A 180 -18.37 -24.67 -11.65
CA GLU A 180 -18.37 -26.10 -11.32
C GLU A 180 -19.37 -26.46 -10.19
N THR A 181 -20.09 -25.49 -9.62
CA THR A 181 -21.16 -25.69 -8.60
C THR A 181 -22.53 -25.38 -9.15
#